data_AF-A0A7C1BY51-F1
#
_entry.id   AF-A0A7C1BY51-F1
#
_cell.length_a   1.000
_cell.length_b   1.000
_cell.length_c   1.000
_cell.angle_alpha   90.00
_cell.angle_beta   90.00
_cell.angle_gamma   90.00
#
_symmetry.space_group_name_H-M   'P 1'
#
loop_
_entity.id
_entity.type
_entity.pdbx_description
1 polymer ?
#
loop_
_entity_poly.entity_id
_entity_poly.type
_entity_poly.pdbx_seq_one_letter_code
_entity_poly.pdbx_strand_id
1 'polypeptide(L)' 'TGNPGMATAGTGDVLTGMIAALLAQKLTAGHASILGAYLHGLAGDMAAVKKGGRSLTASDIIKAIPVALRSISD' A
#
# COMPACT_ATOMS: atom_id res chain seq x y z
N THR A 1 0.77 7.57 -6.68
CA THR A 1 -0.14 7.52 -5.51
C THR A 1 0.67 7.71 -4.26
N GLY A 2 0.02 8.02 -3.14
CA GLY A 2 0.64 8.26 -1.85
C GLY A 2 0.50 9.70 -1.38
N ASN A 3 0.59 9.89 -0.06
CA ASN A 3 0.38 11.16 0.60
C ASN A 3 1.32 11.35 1.81
N PRO A 4 1.51 12.59 2.30
CA PRO A 4 2.42 12.87 3.42
C PRO A 4 2.09 12.12 4.71
N GLY A 5 0.84 11.68 4.92
CA GLY A 5 0.45 10.88 6.07
C GLY A 5 1.12 9.50 6.13
N MET A 6 1.65 9.02 5.01
CA MET A 6 2.38 7.75 4.94
C MET A 6 3.82 7.86 5.46
N ALA A 7 4.31 9.08 5.74
CA ALA A 7 5.60 9.31 6.41
C ALA A 7 5.50 9.02 7.92
N THR A 8 5.00 7.84 8.27
CA THR A 8 4.82 7.34 9.63
C THR A 8 5.54 6.01 9.80
N ALA A 9 5.80 5.61 11.05
CA ALA A 9 6.54 4.38 11.34
C ALA A 9 5.81 3.13 10.79
N GLY A 10 6.58 2.20 10.24
CA GLY A 10 6.10 0.90 9.77
C GLY A 10 5.51 0.87 8.36
N THR A 11 5.34 2.01 7.66
CA THR A 11 4.81 2.00 6.28
C THR A 11 5.75 1.31 5.30
N GLY A 12 7.07 1.47 5.50
CA GLY A 12 8.08 0.73 4.73
C GLY A 12 8.03 -0.80 4.94
N ASP A 13 7.70 -1.26 6.14
CA ASP A 13 7.52 -2.70 6.42
C ASP A 13 6.30 -3.25 5.69
N VAL A 14 5.21 -2.48 5.63
CA VAL A 14 4.02 -2.82 4.84
C VAL A 14 4.35 -2.93 3.36
N LEU A 15 5.06 -1.94 2.81
CA LEU A 15 5.51 -1.99 1.41
C LEU A 15 6.40 -3.21 1.13
N THR A 16 7.35 -3.49 2.01
CA THR A 16 8.24 -4.65 1.89
C THR A 16 7.45 -5.96 1.89
N GLY A 17 6.49 -6.12 2.80
CA GLY A 17 5.61 -7.29 2.85
C GLY A 17 4.76 -7.46 1.59
N MET A 18 4.25 -6.35 1.04
CA MET A 18 3.50 -6.38 -0.22
C MET A 18 4.36 -6.84 -1.40
N ILE A 19 5.57 -6.29 -1.54
CA ILE A 19 6.50 -6.69 -2.61
C ILE A 19 6.89 -8.17 -2.45
N ALA A 20 7.19 -8.61 -1.22
CA ALA A 20 7.51 -10.01 -0.94
C ALA A 20 6.35 -10.96 -1.29
N ALA A 21 5.11 -10.58 -0.97
CA ALA A 21 3.93 -11.37 -1.33
C ALA A 21 3.70 -11.44 -2.84
N LEU A 22 3.98 -10.37 -3.59
CA LEU A 22 3.91 -10.36 -5.05
C LEU A 22 5.00 -11.21 -5.71
N LEU A 23 6.22 -11.16 -5.17
CA LEU A 23 7.31 -12.06 -5.57
C LEU A 23 6.94 -13.53 -5.33
N ALA A 24 6.34 -13.85 -4.18
CA ALA A 24 5.87 -15.20 -3.87
C ALA A 24 4.79 -15.69 -4.84
N GLN A 25 4.02 -14.77 -5.44
CA GLN A 25 3.05 -15.05 -6.51
C GLN A 25 3.70 -15.16 -7.91
N LYS A 26 5.03 -15.23 -8.00
CA LYS A 26 5.81 -15.40 -9.23
C LYS A 26 5.84 -14.19 -10.17
N LEU A 27 5.59 -12.98 -9.66
CA LEU A 27 5.91 -11.77 -10.41
C LEU A 27 7.43 -11.58 -10.48
N THR A 28 7.91 -10.95 -11.56
CA THR A 28 9.31 -10.50 -11.64
C THR A 28 9.56 -9.42 -10.58
N ALA A 29 10.81 -9.27 -10.14
CA ALA A 29 11.17 -8.24 -9.16
C ALA A 29 10.73 -6.84 -9.61
N GLY A 30 10.95 -6.49 -10.89
CA GLY A 30 10.50 -5.21 -11.45
C GLY A 30 8.98 -5.02 -11.34
N HIS A 31 8.18 -6.01 -11.78
CA HIS A 31 6.72 -5.91 -11.69
C HIS A 31 6.22 -5.89 -10.25
N ALA A 32 6.79 -6.71 -9.37
CA ALA A 32 6.43 -6.75 -7.96
C ALA A 32 6.72 -5.41 -7.26
N SER A 33 7.87 -4.78 -7.53
CA SER A 33 8.22 -3.46 -6.98
C SER A 33 7.29 -2.37 -7.48
N ILE A 34 7.01 -2.31 -8.78
CA ILE A 34 6.13 -1.30 -9.38
C ILE A 34 4.71 -1.43 -8.82
N LEU A 35 4.14 -2.65 -8.89
CA LEU A 35 2.78 -2.91 -8.44
C LEU A 35 2.65 -2.73 -6.92
N GLY A 36 3.61 -3.23 -6.15
CA GLY A 36 3.65 -3.07 -4.70
C GLY A 36 3.69 -1.61 -4.26
N ALA A 37 4.57 -0.80 -4.85
CA ALA A 37 4.67 0.63 -4.56
C ALA A 37 3.39 1.39 -4.93
N TYR A 38 2.81 1.09 -6.11
CA TYR A 38 1.58 1.71 -6.57
C TYR A 38 0.39 1.40 -5.64
N LEU A 39 0.18 0.11 -5.33
CA LEU A 39 -0.90 -0.34 -4.45
C LEU A 39 -0.72 0.16 -3.01
N HIS A 40 0.51 0.21 -2.51
CA HIS A 40 0.81 0.76 -1.19
C HIS A 40 0.42 2.23 -1.09
N GLY A 41 0.81 3.04 -2.08
CA GLY A 41 0.40 4.45 -2.18
C GLY A 41 -1.11 4.62 -2.30
N LEU A 42 -1.76 3.79 -3.14
CA LEU A 42 -3.20 3.86 -3.36
C LEU A 42 -3.99 3.52 -2.09
N ALA A 43 -3.57 2.47 -1.37
CA ALA A 43 -4.14 2.11 -0.08
C ALA A 43 -3.94 3.23 0.96
N GLY A 44 -2.77 3.88 0.96
CA GLY A 44 -2.50 5.04 1.79
C GLY A 44 -3.41 6.23 1.49
N ASP A 45 -3.68 6.51 0.22
CA ASP A 45 -4.60 7.59 -0.19
C ASP A 45 -6.04 7.29 0.25
N MET A 46 -6.51 6.05 0.01
CA MET A 46 -7.85 5.61 0.44
C MET A 46 -8.02 5.65 1.97
N ALA A 47 -6.99 5.28 2.72
CA ALA A 47 -7.01 5.34 4.17
C ALA A 47 -6.98 6.78 4.68
N ALA A 48 -6.22 7.67 4.03
CA ALA A 48 -6.17 9.09 4.37
C ALA A 48 -7.51 9.80 4.15
N VAL A 49 -8.30 9.40 3.13
CA VAL A 49 -9.66 9.92 2.94
C VAL A 49 -10.57 9.60 4.13
N LYS A 50 -10.41 8.41 4.74
CA LYS A 50 -11.26 7.97 5.86
C LYS A 50 -10.86 8.53 7.21
N LYS A 51 -9.56 8.71 7.46
CA LYS A 51 -9.03 9.09 8.79
C LYS A 51 -8.33 10.45 8.86
N GLY A 52 -8.06 11.06 7.71
CA GLY A 52 -7.18 12.22 7.60
C GLY A 52 -5.70 11.82 7.62
N GLY A 53 -4.87 12.51 6.82
CA GLY A 53 -3.46 12.16 6.64
C GLY A 53 -2.62 12.22 7.92
N ARG A 54 -2.92 13.14 8.86
CA ARG A 54 -2.16 13.26 10.12
C ARG A 54 -2.37 12.12 11.12
N SER A 55 -3.47 11.38 10.99
CA SER A 55 -3.82 10.27 11.88
C SER A 55 -3.60 8.90 11.23
N LEU A 56 -2.94 8.89 10.07
CA LEU A 56 -2.69 7.67 9.32
C LEU A 56 -1.62 6.82 10.02
N THR A 57 -1.89 5.52 10.17
CA THR A 57 -0.93 4.53 10.67
C THR A 57 -0.66 3.46 9.61
N ALA A 58 0.44 2.73 9.75
CA ALA A 58 0.72 1.57 8.89
C ALA A 58 -0.43 0.54 8.90
N SER A 59 -1.04 0.30 10.05
CA SER A 59 -2.20 -0.60 10.20
C SER A 59 -3.43 -0.12 9.44
N ASP A 60 -3.62 1.19 9.28
CA ASP A 60 -4.71 1.74 8.48
C ASP A 60 -4.48 1.50 6.98
N ILE A 61 -3.22 1.60 6.51
CA ILE A 61 -2.84 1.24 5.15
C ILE A 61 -3.12 -0.25 4.89
N ILE A 62 -2.72 -1.13 5.81
CA ILE A 62 -2.99 -2.59 5.70
C ILE A 62 -4.48 -2.86 5.51
N LYS A 63 -5.33 -2.20 6.31
CA LYS A 63 -6.80 -2.34 6.23
C LYS A 63 -7.37 -1.85 4.89
N ALA A 64 -6.68 -0.95 4.19
CA ALA A 64 -7.10 -0.42 2.90
C ALA A 64 -6.59 -1.24 1.69
N ILE A 65 -5.60 -2.13 1.86
CA ILE A 65 -5.03 -2.95 0.77
C ILE A 65 -6.10 -3.72 -0.02
N PRO A 66 -7.09 -4.42 0.59
CA PRO A 66 -8.09 -5.17 -0.16
C PRO A 66 -8.94 -4.27 -1.09
N VAL A 67 -9.23 -3.05 -0.65
CA VAL A 67 -10.00 -2.08 -1.45
C VAL A 67 -9.17 -1.57 -2.62
N ALA A 68 -7.89 -1.25 -2.38
CA ALA A 68 -6.96 -0.84 -3.42
C ALA A 68 -6.77 -1.92 -4.49
N LEU A 69 -6.59 -3.18 -4.10
CA LEU A 69 -6.51 -4.32 -5.01
C LEU A 69 -7.76 -4.48 -5.86
N ARG A 70 -8.95 -4.43 -5.24
CA ARG A 70 -10.21 -4.54 -5.96
C ARG A 70 -10.39 -3.43 -7.00
N SER A 71 -9.99 -2.20 -6.67
CA SER A 71 -10.13 -1.04 -7.58
C SER A 71 -9.33 -1.11 -8.88
N ILE A 72 -8.39 -2.07 -9.01
CA ILE A 72 -7.61 -2.29 -10.23
C ILE A 72 -7.88 -3.65 -10.89
N SER A 73 -8.73 -4.46 -10.28
CA SER A 73 -9.08 -5.81 -10.75
C SER A 73 -10.45 -5.85 -11.44
N ASP A 74 -11.26 -4.81 -11.21
CA ASP A 74 -12.55 -4.53 -11.86
C ASP A 74 -12.34 -3.50 -13.01
#